data_AF-A0A5A9ZS34-F1
#
_entry.id   AF-A0A5A9ZS34-F1
#
_cell.length_a   1.000
_cell.length_b   1.000
_cell.length_c   1.000
_cell.angle_alpha   90.00
_cell.angle_beta   90.00
_cell.angle_gamma   90.00
#
_symmetry.space_group_name_H-M   'P 1'
#
loop_
_entity.id
_entity.type
_entity.pdbx_description
1 polymer ?
#
loop_
_entity_poly.entity_id
_entity_poly.type
_entity_poly.pdbx_seq_one_letter_code
_entity_poly.pdbx_strand_id
1 'polypeptide(L)' 'MRVRSCRDLCNWNATPVERRGEPLFACRGCGSQWVPSEPWTPREASGDIPPAVLDLLRSDD' A
#
# COMPACT_ATOMS: atom_id res chain seq x y z
N MET A 1 -7.32 14.36 -16.72
CA MET A 1 -6.58 13.50 -15.79
C MET A 1 -5.79 12.47 -16.61
N ARG A 2 -4.46 12.38 -16.49
CA ARG A 2 -3.67 11.35 -17.19
C ARG A 2 -3.47 10.17 -16.25
N VAL A 3 -4.13 9.05 -16.53
CA VAL A 3 -3.82 7.78 -15.88
C VAL A 3 -2.51 7.29 -16.48
N ARG A 4 -1.46 7.16 -15.66
CA ARG A 4 -0.21 6.53 -16.10
C ARG A 4 -0.46 5.02 -16.18
N SER A 5 0.03 4.37 -17.24
CA SER A 5 0.03 2.91 -17.31
C SER A 5 0.70 2.32 -16.08
N CYS A 6 0.16 1.21 -15.57
CA CYS A 6 0.85 0.41 -14.57
C CYS A 6 2.24 0.08 -15.11
N ARG A 7 3.27 0.29 -14.28
CA ARG A 7 4.67 -0.03 -14.65
C ARG A 7 5.11 -1.38 -14.10
N ASP A 8 4.21 -2.09 -13.41
CA ASP A 8 4.48 -3.36 -12.72
C ASP A 8 5.69 -3.27 -11.77
N LEU A 9 5.83 -2.11 -11.12
CA LEU A 9 6.89 -1.82 -10.15
C LEU A 9 6.39 -1.89 -8.71
N CYS A 10 5.13 -2.23 -8.47
CA CYS A 10 4.59 -2.20 -7.13
C CYS A 10 5.27 -3.26 -6.24
N ASN A 11 5.83 -2.78 -5.12
CA ASN A 11 6.49 -3.54 -4.08
C ASN A 11 6.24 -2.81 -2.76
N TRP A 12 5.16 -3.19 -2.08
CA TRP A 12 4.66 -2.48 -0.89
C TRP A 12 5.33 -2.96 0.38
N ASN A 13 5.76 -2.02 1.20
CA ASN A 13 6.48 -2.31 2.43
C ASN A 13 5.91 -1.46 3.57
N ALA A 14 5.78 -2.07 4.75
CA ALA A 14 5.55 -1.32 5.98
C ALA A 14 6.72 -0.37 6.23
N THR A 15 6.42 0.80 6.78
CA THR A 15 7.42 1.77 7.21
C THR A 15 7.42 1.88 8.73
N PRO A 16 8.52 2.34 9.37
CA PRO A 16 8.56 2.52 10.82
C PRO A 16 7.84 3.80 11.28
N VAL A 17 7.16 4.51 10.38
CA VAL A 17 6.49 5.77 10.68
C VAL A 17 4.98 5.61 10.53
N GLU A 18 4.25 6.43 11.27
CA GLU A 18 2.81 6.58 11.13
C GLU A 18 2.49 7.89 10.44
N ARG A 19 1.32 7.93 9.79
CA ARG A 19 0.75 9.15 9.24
C ARG A 19 -0.63 9.33 9.85
N ARG A 20 -0.81 10.42 10.61
CA ARG A 20 -2.07 10.73 11.32
C ARG A 20 -2.50 9.63 12.31
N GLY A 21 -1.54 8.94 12.92
CA GLY A 21 -1.80 7.84 13.86
C GLY A 21 -2.10 6.50 13.18
N GLU A 22 -1.95 6.42 11.86
CA GLU A 22 -2.14 5.19 11.10
C GLU A 22 -0.81 4.65 10.58
N PRO A 23 -0.63 3.31 10.50
CA PRO A 23 0.57 2.72 9.93
C PRO A 23 0.73 3.13 8.46
N LEU A 24 1.90 3.66 8.12
CA LEU A 24 2.21 4.08 6.75
C LEU A 24 2.90 2.95 5.99
N PHE A 25 2.40 2.67 4.79
CA PHE A 25 3.03 1.80 3.81
C PHE A 25 3.59 2.65 2.67
N ALA A 26 4.75 2.25 2.16
CA ALA A 26 5.38 2.88 1.01
C ALA A 26 5.76 1.84 -0.03
N CYS A 27 5.41 2.12 -1.28
CA CYS A 27 5.83 1.29 -2.40
C CYS A 27 7.26 1.66 -2.81
N ARG A 28 8.19 0.70 -2.74
CA ARG A 28 9.59 0.93 -3.10
C ARG A 28 9.83 1.10 -4.60
N GLY A 29 8.97 0.57 -5.47
CA GLY A 29 9.17 0.68 -6.91
C GLY A 29 8.46 1.85 -7.60
N CYS A 30 7.27 2.29 -7.13
CA CYS A 30 6.59 3.47 -7.70
C CYS A 30 6.60 4.72 -6.80
N GLY A 31 7.00 4.60 -5.53
CA GLY A 31 7.07 5.71 -4.58
C GLY A 31 5.74 6.14 -3.95
N SER A 32 4.62 5.51 -4.35
CA SER A 32 3.31 5.78 -3.74
C SER A 32 3.29 5.41 -2.26
N GLN A 33 2.41 6.08 -1.52
CA GLN A 33 2.19 5.86 -0.10
C GLN A 33 0.73 5.52 0.16
N TRP A 34 0.47 4.77 1.21
CA TRP A 34 -0.86 4.30 1.58
C TRP A 34 -1.01 4.19 3.10
N VAL A 35 -2.20 4.51 3.60
CA VAL A 35 -2.64 4.27 4.99
C VAL A 35 -4.01 3.57 4.95
N PRO A 36 -4.41 2.82 5.99
CA PRO A 36 -5.68 2.08 6.04
C PRO A 36 -6.94 2.88 5.72
N SER A 37 -6.99 4.15 6.11
CA SER A 37 -8.14 5.02 5.83
C SER A 37 -8.31 5.41 4.35
N GLU A 38 -7.33 5.11 3.48
CA GLU A 38 -7.46 5.36 2.04
C GLU A 38 -8.52 4.43 1.40
N PRO A 39 -9.32 4.92 0.45
CA PRO A 39 -10.47 4.18 -0.11
C PRO A 39 -10.09 3.09 -1.13
N TRP A 40 -8.81 2.72 -1.21
CA TRP A 40 -8.28 1.74 -2.16
C TRP A 40 -7.28 0.83 -1.44
N THR A 41 -7.10 -0.40 -1.89
CA THR A 41 -6.14 -1.35 -1.29
C THR A 41 -4.90 -1.48 -2.17
N PRO A 42 -3.68 -1.36 -1.62
CA PRO A 42 -2.45 -1.55 -2.37
C PRO A 42 -2.33 -3.00 -2.88
N ARG A 43 -1.79 -3.12 -4.09
CA ARG A 43 -1.49 -4.39 -4.74
C ARG A 43 -0.04 -4.41 -5.19
N GLU A 44 0.58 -5.57 -5.09
CA GLU A 44 1.89 -5.85 -5.67
C GLU A 44 1.84 -5.83 -7.19
N ALA A 45 3.01 -5.82 -7.84
CA ALA A 45 3.12 -5.91 -9.28
C ALA A 45 2.42 -7.17 -9.86
N SER A 46 2.32 -8.26 -9.08
CA SER A 46 1.57 -9.46 -9.46
C SER A 46 0.04 -9.28 -9.43
N GLY A 47 -0.46 -8.22 -8.79
CA GLY A 47 -1.88 -8.00 -8.55
C GLY A 47 -2.38 -8.51 -7.18
N ASP A 48 -1.55 -9.27 -6.46
CA ASP A 48 -1.87 -9.75 -5.12
C ASP A 48 -1.85 -8.61 -4.09
N ILE A 49 -2.62 -8.75 -3.01
CA ILE A 49 -2.53 -7.83 -1.87
C ILE A 49 -1.32 -8.25 -1.02
N PRO A 50 -0.43 -7.31 -0.62
CA PRO A 50 0.73 -7.63 0.21
C PRO A 50 0.30 -8.30 1.53
N PRO A 51 0.98 -9.36 2.01
CA PRO A 51 0.61 -10.05 3.25
C PRO A 51 0.47 -9.12 4.47
N ALA A 52 1.41 -8.18 4.64
CA ALA A 52 1.37 -7.21 5.73
C ALA A 52 0.14 -6.28 5.68
N VAL A 53 -0.40 -6.01 4.49
CA VAL A 53 -1.63 -5.26 4.32
C VAL A 53 -2.84 -6.13 4.66
N LEU A 54 -2.85 -7.41 4.26
CA LEU A 54 -3.90 -8.35 4.65
C LEU A 54 -3.97 -8.54 6.17
N ASP A 55 -2.83 -8.73 6.83
CA ASP A 55 -2.75 -8.93 8.28
C ASP A 55 -3.30 -7.71 9.04
N LEU A 56 -2.97 -6.51 8.55
CA LEU A 56 -3.49 -5.26 9.10
C LEU A 56 -5.00 -5.15 8.94
N LEU A 57 -5.52 -5.36 7.72
CA LEU A 57 -6.96 -5.26 7.44
C LEU A 57 -7.80 -6.29 8.22
N ARG A 58 -7.19 -7.43 8.60
CA ARG A 58 -7.85 -8.44 9.45
C ARG A 58 -7.82 -8.09 10.93
N SER A 59 -6.92 -7.21 11.36
CA SER A 59 -6.77 -6.80 12.76
C SER A 59 -7.66 -5.62 13.14
N ASP A 60 -8.23 -4.94 12.14
CA ASP A 60 -9.12 -3.77 12.29
C ASP A 60 -10.62 -4.16 12.35
N ASP A 61 -10.95 -5.45 12.22
CA ASP A 61 -12.30 -6.04 12.35
C ASP A 61 -12.68 -6.36 13.81
#